data_AF-A0A4Q5QZT6-F1
#
_entry.id   AF-A0A4Q5QZT6-F1
#
_cell.length_a   1.000
_cell.length_b   1.000
_cell.length_c   1.000
_cell.angle_alpha   90.00
_cell.angle_beta   90.00
_cell.angle_gamma   90.00
#
_symmetry.space_group_name_H-M   'P 1'
#
loop_
_entity.id
_entity.type
_entity.pdbx_description
1 polymer ?
#
loop_
_entity_poly.entity_id
_entity_poly.type
_entity_poly.pdbx_seq_one_letter_code
_entity_poly.pdbx_strand_id
1 'polypeptide(L)'
;MRISVPTIIAAVLVSAAGHAQPTTPFVNPGTPEPDCTMHVNYDRNADLPGYRLGASCIPFTRTYQLIPAGQGREFYTAGFSDAALRKRWETCRQDTACHAAALTGAKPFIAYEPRLTGTVDAFGRIDPEGDIDLKSIRRPGYFGAPRYAEPVAQAEGRTYTVEFTVPRDSYERRHLGRTGTIKLRGWYLEGAGIIDGDGPKRRALVI
;
A
#
# COMPACT_ATOMS: atom_id res chain seq x y z
N MET A 1 58.54 -34.16 39.31
CA MET A 1 57.72 -35.38 39.19
C MET A 1 56.64 -35.35 40.27
N ARG A 2 55.48 -34.73 39.97
CA ARG A 2 54.24 -34.86 40.76
C ARG A 2 53.06 -34.70 39.80
N ILE A 3 52.19 -35.70 39.89
CA ILE A 3 50.99 -35.94 39.08
C ILE A 3 49.89 -35.02 39.61
N SER A 4 49.20 -34.28 38.75
CA SER A 4 48.00 -33.51 39.10
C SER A 4 46.77 -34.10 38.42
N VAL A 5 45.81 -34.47 39.26
CA VAL A 5 44.51 -35.10 39.00
C VAL A 5 43.55 -34.09 38.35
N PRO A 6 42.69 -34.48 37.38
CA PRO A 6 41.73 -33.56 36.78
C PRO A 6 40.43 -33.48 37.61
N THR A 7 39.98 -32.28 37.92
CA THR A 7 38.64 -32.00 38.45
C THR A 7 37.71 -31.67 37.29
N ILE A 8 36.77 -32.56 37.01
CA ILE A 8 35.71 -32.38 36.01
C ILE A 8 34.61 -31.51 36.63
N ILE A 9 34.43 -30.28 36.14
CA ILE A 9 33.28 -29.44 36.46
C ILE A 9 32.24 -29.64 35.36
N ALA A 10 31.14 -30.30 35.69
CA ALA A 10 29.98 -30.44 34.82
C ALA A 10 29.17 -29.14 34.81
N ALA A 11 29.13 -28.45 33.66
CA ALA A 11 28.29 -27.28 33.44
C ALA A 11 26.89 -27.73 33.00
N VAL A 12 25.88 -27.48 33.85
CA VAL A 12 24.47 -27.64 33.51
C VAL A 12 24.03 -26.47 32.64
N LEU A 13 23.85 -26.70 31.34
CA LEU A 13 23.27 -25.74 30.40
C LEU A 13 21.74 -25.75 30.54
N VAL A 14 21.20 -24.84 31.34
CA VAL A 14 19.78 -24.48 31.28
C VAL A 14 19.53 -23.75 29.97
N SER A 15 19.04 -24.50 28.98
CA SER A 15 18.56 -23.94 27.71
C SER A 15 17.16 -23.37 27.93
N ALA A 16 17.09 -22.13 28.42
CA ALA A 16 15.86 -21.36 28.33
C ALA A 16 15.68 -20.97 26.86
N ALA A 17 14.74 -21.62 26.18
CA ALA A 17 14.24 -21.20 24.88
C ALA A 17 13.55 -19.84 25.03
N GLY A 18 14.35 -18.77 24.99
CA GLY A 18 13.86 -17.42 24.83
C GLY A 18 13.17 -17.31 23.47
N HIS A 19 11.85 -17.35 23.47
CA HIS A 19 11.07 -16.81 22.37
C HIS A 19 11.40 -15.33 22.29
N ALA A 20 12.15 -14.94 21.26
CA ALA A 20 12.43 -13.54 20.96
C ALA A 20 11.09 -12.82 20.75
N GLN A 21 10.63 -12.08 21.77
CA GLN A 21 9.51 -11.16 21.63
C GLN A 21 9.99 -9.98 20.75
N PRO A 22 9.16 -9.49 19.82
CA PRO A 22 9.46 -8.27 19.09
C PRO A 22 9.68 -7.12 20.09
N THR A 23 10.77 -6.38 19.96
CA THR A 23 11.19 -5.32 20.89
C THR A 23 10.33 -4.05 20.87
N THR A 24 9.16 -4.09 20.23
CA THR A 24 8.19 -2.98 20.22
C THR A 24 6.81 -3.50 20.60
N PRO A 25 6.20 -3.00 21.69
CA PRO A 25 4.87 -3.44 22.11
C PRO A 25 3.84 -3.23 20.99
N PHE A 26 2.89 -4.14 20.88
CA PHE A 26 1.88 -4.09 19.82
C PHE A 26 0.67 -3.21 20.21
N VAL A 27 0.47 -3.06 21.52
CA VAL A 27 -0.65 -2.38 22.16
C VAL A 27 -0.16 -1.49 23.30
N ASN A 28 -1.04 -0.64 23.82
CA ASN A 28 -0.68 0.22 24.96
C ASN A 28 -0.48 -0.64 26.23
N PRO A 29 0.40 -0.23 27.15
CA PRO A 29 0.51 -0.85 28.47
C PRO A 29 -0.86 -1.01 29.14
N GLY A 30 -1.12 -2.18 29.75
CA GLY A 30 -2.40 -2.50 30.36
C GLY A 30 -3.49 -2.98 29.40
N THR A 31 -3.18 -3.09 28.10
CA THR A 31 -4.04 -3.77 27.12
C THR A 31 -3.58 -5.23 27.00
N PRO A 32 -4.50 -6.22 26.88
CA PRO A 32 -4.11 -7.59 26.59
C PRO A 32 -3.27 -7.67 25.32
N GLU A 33 -2.22 -8.50 25.33
CA GLU A 33 -1.45 -8.75 24.10
C GLU A 33 -2.28 -9.58 23.11
N PRO A 34 -2.06 -9.42 21.79
CA PRO A 34 -2.71 -10.25 20.79
C PRO A 34 -2.37 -11.74 20.95
N ASP A 35 -3.34 -12.62 20.71
CA ASP A 35 -3.25 -14.06 20.97
C ASP A 35 -3.54 -14.94 19.73
N CYS A 36 -3.64 -14.30 18.56
CA CYS A 36 -3.70 -14.96 17.27
C CYS A 36 -3.07 -14.09 16.15
N THR A 37 -2.89 -14.70 14.98
CA THR A 37 -2.47 -14.02 13.75
C THR A 37 -3.33 -14.53 12.60
N MET A 38 -3.73 -13.64 11.71
CA MET A 38 -4.54 -13.94 10.55
C MET A 38 -3.98 -13.24 9.30
N HIS A 39 -3.89 -13.99 8.21
CA HIS A 39 -3.57 -13.42 6.91
C HIS A 39 -4.75 -12.61 6.40
N VAL A 40 -4.54 -11.31 6.15
CA VAL A 40 -5.55 -10.41 5.58
C VAL A 40 -5.16 -10.13 4.14
N ASN A 41 -6.09 -10.32 3.20
CA ASN A 41 -5.88 -10.09 1.76
C ASN A 41 -6.48 -8.77 1.27
N TYR A 42 -7.17 -8.03 2.15
CA TYR A 42 -7.91 -6.81 1.80
C TYR A 42 -7.34 -5.62 2.56
N ASP A 43 -7.11 -4.49 1.87
CA ASP A 43 -6.44 -3.26 2.34
C ASP A 43 -4.95 -3.43 2.71
N ARG A 44 -4.64 -4.42 3.54
CA ARG A 44 -3.29 -4.80 3.97
C ARG A 44 -3.07 -6.25 3.60
N ASN A 45 -2.46 -6.53 2.44
CA ASN A 45 -2.10 -7.89 2.02
C ASN A 45 -0.94 -8.45 2.87
N ALA A 46 -1.22 -8.83 4.12
CA ALA A 46 -0.24 -9.14 5.15
C ALA A 46 -0.82 -9.95 6.32
N ASP A 47 0.05 -10.60 7.09
CA ASP A 47 -0.32 -11.21 8.37
C ASP A 47 -0.50 -10.13 9.45
N LEU A 48 -1.69 -10.06 10.03
CA LEU A 48 -2.03 -9.14 11.10
C LEU A 48 -2.30 -9.91 12.40
N PRO A 49 -1.85 -9.41 13.56
CA PRO A 49 -2.24 -10.02 14.82
C PRO A 49 -3.68 -9.68 15.16
N GLY A 50 -4.25 -10.48 16.06
CA GLY A 50 -5.64 -10.38 16.44
C GLY A 50 -5.92 -10.87 17.84
N TYR A 51 -7.19 -10.73 18.22
CA TYR A 51 -7.73 -11.35 19.42
C TYR A 51 -8.66 -12.49 19.05
N ARG A 52 -8.59 -13.57 19.83
CA ARG A 52 -9.43 -14.74 19.65
C ARG A 52 -10.84 -14.50 20.20
N LEU A 53 -11.85 -14.75 19.37
CA LEU A 53 -13.25 -14.79 19.76
C LEU A 53 -13.81 -16.18 19.43
N GLY A 54 -13.84 -17.07 20.43
CA GLY A 54 -14.16 -18.48 20.23
C GLY A 54 -13.11 -19.17 19.36
N ALA A 55 -13.53 -19.72 18.23
CA ALA A 55 -12.63 -20.33 17.23
C ALA A 55 -12.11 -19.31 16.18
N SER A 56 -12.58 -18.07 16.21
CA SER A 56 -12.24 -17.05 15.21
C SER A 56 -11.09 -16.16 15.68
N CYS A 57 -10.22 -15.75 14.76
CA CYS A 57 -9.23 -14.70 14.99
C CYS A 57 -9.77 -13.38 14.42
N ILE A 58 -9.82 -12.33 15.24
CA ILE A 58 -10.25 -10.99 14.83
C ILE A 58 -8.99 -10.11 14.65
N PRO A 59 -8.48 -9.94 13.41
CA PRO A 59 -7.28 -9.17 13.17
C PRO A 59 -7.52 -7.67 13.40
N PHE A 60 -6.47 -6.96 13.79
CA PHE A 60 -6.49 -5.50 13.87
C PHE A 60 -5.17 -4.89 13.38
N THR A 61 -5.24 -3.61 13.01
CA THR A 61 -4.04 -2.82 12.68
C THR A 61 -3.61 -2.02 13.90
N ARG A 62 -2.31 -1.96 14.17
CA ARG A 62 -1.79 -1.08 15.23
C ARG A 62 -2.16 0.36 14.98
N THR A 63 -2.38 1.10 16.07
CA THR A 63 -2.26 2.54 16.00
C THR A 63 -0.82 2.90 15.61
N TYR A 64 -0.66 3.94 14.78
CA TYR A 64 0.68 4.40 14.38
C TYR A 64 1.54 4.86 15.56
N GLN A 65 0.89 5.26 16.66
CA GLN A 65 1.55 5.70 17.89
C GLN A 65 0.85 5.05 19.08
N LEU A 66 1.65 4.49 19.99
CA LEU A 66 1.21 4.10 21.32
C LEU A 66 1.24 5.32 22.24
N ILE A 67 0.53 5.25 23.36
CA ILE A 67 0.53 6.28 24.39
C ILE A 67 1.96 6.42 24.93
N PRO A 68 2.60 7.59 24.82
CA PRO A 68 3.93 7.80 25.37
C PRO A 68 3.93 7.63 26.90
N ALA A 69 5.08 7.23 27.45
CA ALA A 69 5.25 7.10 28.89
C ALA A 69 4.84 8.39 29.62
N GLY A 70 4.05 8.24 30.70
CA GLY A 70 3.55 9.35 31.50
C GLY A 70 2.34 10.09 30.91
N GLN A 71 1.81 9.67 29.75
CA GLN A 71 0.57 10.22 29.20
C GLN A 71 -0.62 9.29 29.45
N GLY A 72 -1.81 9.89 29.55
CA GLY A 72 -3.08 9.19 29.72
C GLY A 72 -3.79 8.91 28.38
N ARG A 73 -5.00 8.37 28.47
CA ARG A 73 -5.84 8.02 27.31
C ARG A 73 -6.24 9.22 26.47
N GLU A 74 -6.17 10.42 27.04
CA GLU A 74 -6.39 11.71 26.40
C GLU A 74 -5.40 11.97 25.27
N PHE A 75 -4.28 11.23 25.24
CA PHE A 75 -3.34 11.25 24.13
C PHE A 75 -4.06 11.10 22.78
N TYR A 76 -4.98 10.15 22.65
CA TYR A 76 -5.70 9.87 21.40
C TYR A 76 -6.82 10.87 21.09
N THR A 77 -7.23 11.70 22.04
CA THR A 77 -8.32 12.66 21.86
C THR A 77 -7.78 14.09 21.80
N ALA A 78 -7.37 14.64 22.94
CA ALA A 78 -6.85 16.00 23.04
C ALA A 78 -5.58 16.17 22.19
N GLY A 79 -4.70 15.17 22.19
CA GLY A 79 -3.44 15.19 21.45
C GLY A 79 -3.58 15.15 19.92
N PHE A 80 -4.74 14.73 19.40
CA PHE A 80 -5.06 14.67 17.97
C PHE A 80 -6.27 15.52 17.57
N SER A 81 -6.68 16.47 18.43
CA SER A 81 -7.67 17.48 18.06
C SER A 81 -7.15 18.40 16.94
N ASP A 82 -8.04 18.98 16.14
CA ASP A 82 -7.67 19.90 15.05
C ASP A 82 -6.78 21.05 15.56
N ALA A 83 -7.14 21.65 16.70
CA ALA A 83 -6.35 22.71 17.33
C ALA A 83 -4.94 22.24 17.73
N ALA A 84 -4.81 21.05 18.32
CA ALA A 84 -3.51 20.49 18.69
C ALA A 84 -2.65 20.16 17.46
N LEU A 85 -3.27 19.61 16.41
CA LEU A 85 -2.59 19.28 15.17
C LEU A 85 -2.13 20.53 14.41
N ARG A 86 -2.94 21.59 14.35
CA ARG A 86 -2.55 22.89 13.77
C ARG A 86 -1.36 23.49 14.50
N LYS A 87 -1.40 23.52 15.83
CA LYS A 87 -0.28 24.03 16.65
C LYS A 87 1.01 23.22 16.44
N ARG A 88 0.91 21.89 16.37
CA ARG A 88 2.05 21.02 16.05
C ARG A 88 2.59 21.29 14.66
N TRP A 89 1.70 21.48 13.67
CA TRP A 89 2.10 21.82 12.31
C TRP A 89 2.79 23.17 12.22
N GLU A 90 2.27 24.21 12.89
CA GLU A 90 2.90 25.53 12.97
C GLU A 90 4.32 25.45 13.54
N THR A 91 4.51 24.64 14.59
CA THR A 91 5.82 24.38 15.17
C THR A 91 6.72 23.63 14.17
N CYS A 92 6.21 22.55 13.58
CA CYS A 92 6.94 21.72 12.61
C CYS A 92 7.39 22.50 11.38
N ARG A 93 6.59 23.49 10.92
CA ARG A 93 6.93 24.35 9.78
C ARG A 93 8.17 25.21 10.01
N GLN A 94 8.49 25.55 11.26
CA GLN A 94 9.67 26.33 11.60
C GLN A 94 10.94 25.46 11.70
N ASP A 95 10.77 24.14 11.80
CA ASP A 95 11.87 23.17 11.78
C ASP A 95 12.02 22.60 10.36
N THR A 96 13.17 22.83 9.74
CA THR A 96 13.42 22.41 8.36
C THR A 96 13.34 20.89 8.18
N ALA A 97 13.81 20.09 9.14
CA ALA A 97 13.79 18.63 9.05
C ALA A 97 12.37 18.10 9.25
N CYS A 98 11.64 18.62 10.24
CA CYS A 98 10.25 18.25 10.46
C CYS A 98 9.37 18.61 9.25
N HIS A 99 9.52 19.84 8.75
CA HIS A 99 8.76 20.32 7.61
C HIS A 99 9.00 19.48 6.36
N ALA A 100 10.26 19.16 6.04
CA ALA A 100 10.61 18.33 4.90
C ALA A 100 10.05 16.89 5.03
N ALA A 101 10.13 16.30 6.22
CA ALA A 101 9.58 14.97 6.47
C ALA A 101 8.04 14.95 6.34
N ALA A 102 7.36 15.97 6.89
CA ALA A 102 5.92 16.11 6.80
C ALA A 102 5.44 16.31 5.36
N LEU A 103 6.11 17.16 4.57
CA LEU A 103 5.80 17.33 3.14
C LEU A 103 6.04 16.05 2.34
N THR A 104 7.12 15.33 2.63
CA THR A 104 7.42 14.05 1.99
C THR A 104 6.32 13.03 2.28
N GLY A 105 5.87 12.93 3.54
CA GLY A 105 4.76 12.06 3.94
C GLY A 105 3.40 12.49 3.40
N ALA A 106 3.18 13.79 3.18
CA ALA A 106 1.94 14.32 2.62
C ALA A 106 1.85 14.16 1.09
N LYS A 107 2.99 14.11 0.39
CA LYS A 107 3.07 14.05 -1.08
C LYS A 107 2.15 12.98 -1.72
N PRO A 108 2.07 11.74 -1.21
CA PRO A 108 1.15 10.72 -1.75
C PRO A 108 -0.34 11.07 -1.61
N PHE A 109 -0.71 11.91 -0.64
CA PHE A 109 -2.10 12.29 -0.37
C PHE A 109 -2.54 13.58 -1.09
N ILE A 110 -1.60 14.47 -1.41
CA ILE A 110 -1.90 15.80 -1.99
C ILE A 110 -1.59 15.90 -3.48
N ALA A 111 -0.68 15.08 -4.01
CA ALA A 111 -0.20 15.20 -5.39
C ALA A 111 -0.80 14.14 -6.33
N TYR A 112 -1.54 13.17 -5.80
CA TYR A 112 -1.80 11.93 -6.49
C TYR A 112 -3.18 11.41 -6.10
N GLU A 113 -4.13 11.41 -7.03
CA GLU A 113 -5.04 10.26 -7.08
C GLU A 113 -4.14 9.10 -7.49
N PRO A 114 -3.88 8.11 -6.61
CA PRO A 114 -3.22 6.92 -7.08
C PRO A 114 -4.11 6.29 -8.13
N ARG A 115 -3.70 6.43 -9.40
CA ARG A 115 -4.14 5.55 -10.47
C ARG A 115 -3.52 4.21 -10.14
N LEU A 116 -4.15 3.49 -9.21
CA LEU A 116 -3.82 2.16 -8.73
C LEU A 116 -3.98 1.17 -9.89
N THR A 117 -3.11 1.29 -10.89
CA THR A 117 -3.11 0.46 -12.11
C THR A 117 -2.33 -0.84 -11.91
N GLY A 118 -2.07 -1.25 -10.66
CA GLY A 118 -1.23 -2.43 -10.44
C GLY A 118 -0.97 -2.86 -9.00
N THR A 119 -1.93 -2.73 -8.07
CA THR A 119 -1.75 -3.15 -6.66
C THR A 119 -1.41 -4.63 -6.44
N VAL A 120 -1.47 -5.47 -7.48
CA VAL A 120 -1.20 -6.92 -7.41
C VAL A 120 0.12 -7.34 -8.09
N ASP A 121 0.94 -6.40 -8.55
CA ASP A 121 2.25 -6.69 -9.17
C ASP A 121 3.27 -5.58 -8.89
N ALA A 122 4.54 -5.93 -8.72
CA ALA A 122 5.63 -5.04 -8.30
C ALA A 122 5.94 -3.87 -9.27
N PHE A 123 5.24 -3.80 -10.41
CA PHE A 123 5.45 -2.82 -11.48
C PHE A 123 4.45 -1.65 -11.39
N GLY A 124 4.50 -0.93 -10.26
CA GLY A 124 3.92 0.41 -10.08
C GLY A 124 4.94 1.54 -10.24
N ARG A 125 6.10 1.25 -10.85
CA ARG A 125 7.26 2.17 -10.98
C ARG A 125 7.17 3.13 -12.18
N ILE A 126 6.11 3.04 -12.98
CA ILE A 126 5.96 3.91 -14.14
C ILE A 126 5.51 5.27 -13.64
N ASP A 127 6.37 6.28 -13.79
CA ASP A 127 5.99 7.68 -13.59
C ASP A 127 4.97 8.06 -14.68
N PRO A 128 3.69 8.27 -14.35
CA PRO A 128 2.66 8.56 -15.34
C PRO A 128 2.87 9.90 -16.04
N GLU A 129 3.65 10.82 -15.45
CA GLU A 129 3.95 12.12 -16.05
C GLU A 129 5.29 12.12 -16.83
N GLY A 130 6.07 11.04 -16.72
CA GLY A 130 7.35 10.89 -17.41
C GLY A 130 7.23 10.43 -18.86
N ASP A 131 8.38 10.31 -19.54
CA ASP A 131 8.49 9.65 -20.84
C ASP A 131 8.41 8.13 -20.65
N ILE A 132 7.41 7.53 -21.29
CA ILE A 132 7.10 6.11 -21.15
C ILE A 132 7.23 5.45 -22.53
N ASP A 133 7.97 4.34 -22.61
CA ASP A 133 7.87 3.45 -23.76
C ASP A 133 6.51 2.77 -23.75
N LEU A 134 5.66 3.04 -24.75
CA LEU A 134 4.32 2.45 -24.84
C LEU A 134 4.36 0.92 -24.86
N LYS A 135 5.46 0.29 -25.26
CA LYS A 135 5.63 -1.17 -25.18
C LYS A 135 5.69 -1.70 -23.75
N SER A 136 6.05 -0.86 -22.78
CA SER A 136 6.06 -1.22 -21.37
C SER A 136 4.67 -1.15 -20.73
N ILE A 137 3.66 -0.62 -21.44
CA ILE A 137 2.28 -0.60 -20.95
C ILE A 137 1.74 -2.03 -21.01
N ARG A 138 1.18 -2.47 -19.88
CA ARG A 138 0.59 -3.79 -19.74
C ARG A 138 -0.60 -3.95 -20.68
N ARG A 139 -0.54 -4.99 -21.52
CA ARG A 139 -1.57 -5.37 -22.49
C ARG A 139 -2.37 -6.59 -21.99
N PRO A 140 -3.55 -6.90 -22.57
CA PRO A 140 -4.43 -7.96 -22.10
C PRO A 140 -3.73 -9.30 -21.91
N GLY A 141 -2.79 -9.66 -22.80
CA GLY A 141 -2.05 -10.91 -22.77
C GLY A 141 -1.30 -11.15 -21.45
N TYR A 142 -0.87 -10.09 -20.77
CA TYR A 142 -0.27 -10.20 -19.43
C TYR A 142 -1.22 -10.88 -18.43
N PHE A 143 -2.52 -10.53 -18.49
CA PHE A 143 -3.54 -11.09 -17.60
C PHE A 143 -3.94 -12.52 -17.99
N GLY A 144 -3.37 -13.06 -19.07
CA GLY A 144 -3.49 -14.47 -19.45
C GLY A 144 -2.52 -15.40 -18.71
N ALA A 145 -1.56 -14.86 -17.96
CA ALA A 145 -0.63 -15.68 -17.18
C ALA A 145 -1.38 -16.56 -16.16
N PRO A 146 -0.86 -17.76 -15.81
CA PRO A 146 -1.59 -18.71 -14.96
C PRO A 146 -2.09 -18.16 -13.62
N ARG A 147 -1.39 -17.17 -13.05
CA ARG A 147 -1.77 -16.53 -11.79
C ARG A 147 -3.00 -15.62 -11.88
N TYR A 148 -3.36 -15.19 -13.09
CA TYR A 148 -4.50 -14.32 -13.36
C TYR A 148 -5.61 -15.08 -14.11
N ALA A 149 -5.23 -15.81 -15.17
CA ALA A 149 -6.13 -16.59 -16.01
C ALA A 149 -7.38 -15.81 -16.48
N GLU A 150 -7.22 -14.52 -16.77
CA GLU A 150 -8.34 -13.65 -17.10
C GLU A 150 -8.75 -13.76 -18.58
N PRO A 151 -10.07 -13.82 -18.90
CA PRO A 151 -10.55 -13.91 -20.28
C PRO A 151 -10.15 -12.74 -21.19
N VAL A 152 -9.84 -11.57 -20.60
CA VAL A 152 -9.45 -10.36 -21.35
C VAL A 152 -8.22 -10.59 -22.22
N ALA A 153 -7.35 -11.56 -21.85
CA ALA A 153 -6.18 -11.96 -22.63
C ALA A 153 -6.51 -12.38 -24.07
N GLN A 154 -7.71 -12.90 -24.32
CA GLN A 154 -8.17 -13.27 -25.65
C GLN A 154 -8.30 -12.06 -26.60
N ALA A 155 -8.34 -10.85 -26.07
CA ALA A 155 -8.41 -9.62 -26.85
C ALA A 155 -7.04 -9.06 -27.27
N GLU A 156 -5.92 -9.71 -26.93
CA GLU A 156 -4.56 -9.24 -27.23
C GLU A 156 -4.35 -8.89 -28.71
N GLY A 157 -4.83 -9.74 -29.62
CA GLY A 157 -4.70 -9.54 -31.06
C GLY A 157 -5.50 -8.36 -31.62
N ARG A 158 -6.46 -7.82 -30.86
CA ARG A 158 -7.34 -6.69 -31.23
C ARG A 158 -7.21 -5.51 -30.27
N THR A 159 -6.08 -5.44 -29.57
CA THR A 159 -5.79 -4.36 -28.62
C THR A 159 -4.73 -3.43 -29.19
N TYR A 160 -4.90 -2.14 -29.01
CA TYR A 160 -3.95 -1.12 -29.45
C TYR A 160 -3.52 -0.31 -28.25
N THR A 161 -2.22 -0.07 -28.09
CA THR A 161 -1.73 0.85 -27.08
C THR A 161 -1.80 2.27 -27.63
N VAL A 162 -2.40 3.18 -26.87
CA VAL A 162 -2.64 4.56 -27.29
C VAL A 162 -2.05 5.55 -26.30
N GLU A 163 -1.61 6.69 -26.82
CA GLU A 163 -1.24 7.89 -26.05
C GLU A 163 -1.98 9.08 -26.64
N PHE A 164 -2.59 9.90 -25.79
CA PHE A 164 -3.25 11.13 -26.17
C PHE A 164 -2.86 12.25 -25.22
N THR A 165 -2.69 13.44 -25.77
CA THR A 165 -2.40 14.66 -25.00
C THR A 165 -3.69 15.42 -24.77
N VAL A 166 -4.02 15.67 -23.51
CA VAL A 166 -5.26 16.37 -23.11
C VAL A 166 -4.94 17.51 -22.16
N PRO A 167 -5.78 18.55 -22.08
CA PRO A 167 -5.69 19.49 -20.97
C PRO A 167 -5.88 18.75 -19.64
N ARG A 168 -5.27 19.27 -18.58
CA ARG A 168 -5.59 18.85 -17.21
C ARG A 168 -7.10 18.98 -16.96
N ASP A 169 -7.65 18.12 -16.10
CA ASP A 169 -9.08 18.12 -15.85
C ASP A 169 -9.54 19.40 -15.13
N SER A 170 -10.86 19.56 -15.01
CA SER A 170 -11.44 20.79 -14.49
C SER A 170 -11.13 21.03 -13.00
N TYR A 171 -10.98 19.99 -12.19
CA TYR A 171 -10.64 20.09 -10.79
C TYR A 171 -9.18 20.53 -10.62
N GLU A 172 -8.25 19.85 -11.30
CA GLU A 172 -6.82 20.21 -11.29
C GLU A 172 -6.59 21.67 -11.70
N ARG A 173 -7.32 22.14 -12.73
CA ARG A 173 -7.18 23.52 -13.22
C ARG A 173 -7.78 24.55 -12.28
N ARG A 174 -9.00 24.31 -11.77
CA ARG A 174 -9.76 25.33 -11.02
C ARG A 174 -9.40 25.40 -9.55
N HIS A 175 -9.03 24.26 -8.95
CA HIS A 175 -8.81 24.17 -7.50
C HIS A 175 -7.35 23.92 -7.13
N LEU A 176 -6.58 23.23 -7.99
CA LEU A 176 -5.16 22.97 -7.72
C LEU A 176 -4.22 23.92 -8.46
N GLY A 177 -4.76 24.85 -9.26
CA GLY A 177 -3.97 25.84 -10.01
C GLY A 177 -3.04 25.22 -11.06
N ARG A 178 -3.24 23.95 -11.43
CA ARG A 178 -2.39 23.27 -12.40
C ARG A 178 -2.80 23.64 -13.81
N THR A 179 -1.84 24.07 -14.62
CA THR A 179 -2.04 24.47 -16.02
C THR A 179 -1.25 23.55 -16.96
N GLY A 180 -1.56 23.61 -18.26
CA GLY A 180 -0.92 22.79 -19.28
C GLY A 180 -1.65 21.49 -19.61
N THR A 181 -0.94 20.61 -20.29
CA THR A 181 -1.45 19.32 -20.79
C THR A 181 -0.82 18.15 -20.07
N ILE A 182 -1.51 17.02 -20.06
CA ILE A 182 -1.01 15.72 -19.60
C ILE A 182 -1.13 14.70 -20.72
N LYS A 183 -0.30 13.66 -20.63
CA LYS A 183 -0.39 12.48 -21.48
C LYS A 183 -1.22 11.41 -20.78
N LEU A 184 -2.30 10.99 -21.41
CA LEU A 184 -3.09 9.83 -21.00
C LEU A 184 -2.73 8.66 -21.89
N ARG A 185 -2.54 7.50 -21.26
CA ARG A 185 -2.02 6.30 -21.92
C ARG A 185 -2.80 5.10 -21.47
N GLY A 186 -2.94 4.14 -22.37
CA GLY A 186 -3.60 2.89 -22.05
C GLY A 186 -3.80 2.05 -23.30
N TRP A 187 -4.88 1.29 -23.27
CA TRP A 187 -5.31 0.39 -24.31
C TRP A 187 -6.68 0.76 -24.86
N TYR A 188 -6.80 0.63 -26.17
CA TYR A 188 -8.06 0.56 -26.89
C TYR A 188 -8.30 -0.90 -27.30
N LEU A 189 -9.48 -1.43 -26.98
CA LEU A 189 -9.92 -2.77 -27.34
C LEU A 189 -10.91 -2.67 -28.50
N GLU A 190 -10.51 -3.04 -29.70
CA GLU A 190 -11.38 -3.03 -30.87
C GLU A 190 -12.49 -4.06 -30.68
N GLY A 191 -13.73 -3.62 -30.44
CA GLY A 191 -14.88 -4.48 -30.20
C GLY A 191 -15.03 -5.57 -31.25
N ALA A 192 -15.21 -6.82 -30.83
CA ALA A 192 -15.43 -7.94 -31.74
C ALA A 192 -16.65 -7.70 -32.65
N GLY A 193 -17.61 -6.92 -32.18
CA GLY A 193 -18.87 -6.58 -32.84
C GLY A 193 -20.00 -7.54 -32.49
N ILE A 194 -21.22 -7.04 -32.50
CA ILE A 194 -22.45 -7.83 -32.33
C ILE A 194 -23.04 -8.15 -33.70
N ILE A 195 -23.59 -9.36 -33.84
CA ILE A 195 -24.39 -9.72 -35.02
C ILE A 195 -25.78 -9.13 -34.75
N ASP A 196 -26.19 -8.19 -35.60
CA ASP A 196 -27.57 -7.72 -35.59
C ASP A 196 -28.38 -8.69 -36.47
N GLY A 197 -29.54 -9.14 -35.97
CA GLY A 197 -30.22 -10.39 -36.37
C GLY A 197 -30.45 -10.62 -37.87
N ASP A 198 -30.34 -9.59 -38.72
CA ASP A 198 -30.56 -9.65 -40.16
C ASP A 198 -29.50 -8.86 -40.99
N GLY A 199 -28.32 -8.54 -40.44
CA GLY A 199 -27.36 -7.62 -41.10
C GLY A 199 -25.87 -7.84 -40.83
N PRO A 200 -24.99 -7.01 -41.45
CA PRO A 200 -23.54 -7.11 -41.24
C PRO A 200 -23.17 -6.79 -39.79
N LYS A 201 -22.12 -7.46 -39.31
CA LYS A 201 -21.58 -7.33 -37.95
C LYS A 201 -21.33 -5.85 -37.60
N ARG A 202 -21.99 -5.35 -36.55
CA ARG A 202 -21.82 -3.96 -36.09
C ARG A 202 -20.83 -3.90 -34.95
N ARG A 203 -19.91 -2.92 -34.98
CA ARG A 203 -18.93 -2.69 -33.92
C ARG A 203 -19.24 -1.36 -33.25
N ALA A 204 -19.29 -1.34 -31.92
CA ALA A 204 -19.35 -0.11 -31.15
C ALA A 204 -17.92 0.40 -30.91
N LEU A 205 -17.72 1.69 -31.16
CA LEU A 205 -16.52 2.42 -30.78
C LEU A 205 -16.86 3.25 -29.54
N VAL A 206 -16.24 2.92 -28.41
CA VAL A 206 -16.26 3.73 -27.19
C VAL A 206 -14.85 4.30 -27.04
N ILE A 207 -14.73 5.63 -27.09
CA ILE A 207 -13.48 6.37 -26.87
C ILE A 207 -13.61 7.09 -25.53
#